data_AF-M2UJ65-F1
#
_entry.id   AF-M2UJ65-F1
#
_cell.length_a   1.000
_cell.length_b   1.000
_cell.length_c   1.000
_cell.angle_alpha   90.00
_cell.angle_beta   90.00
_cell.angle_gamma   90.00
#
_symmetry.space_group_name_H-M   'P 1'
#
loop_
_entity.id
_entity.type
_entity.pdbx_description
1 polymer ?
#
loop_
_entity_poly.entity_id
_entity_poly.type
_entity_poly.pdbx_seq_one_letter_code
_entity_poly.pdbx_strand_id
1 'polypeptide(L)'
;MSKFAPDNSESVKRAMLSWARQNSYKVGRIAALDYGWEAWVQANLEWYLSVEASTTEAILQQEKYPYGDGRRVDQGIYGSNNTPWHWIEINTQTPKQRKDDLLNNLMADWVKLDDNVVGQHRARLWAVGFWQNDGERKPTDFKNWDFEVVNGMNVLYRTKYNPKFPKL
;
A
#
# COMPACT_ATOMS: atom_id res chain seq x y z
N MET A 1 7.42 11.57 -17.67
CA MET A 1 7.01 10.62 -16.62
C MET A 1 7.74 11.00 -15.34
N SER A 2 7.05 11.06 -14.18
CA SER A 2 7.75 11.35 -12.93
C SER A 2 8.54 10.12 -12.49
N LYS A 3 9.82 10.32 -12.12
CA LYS A 3 10.77 9.25 -11.80
C LYS A 3 10.50 8.71 -10.40
N PHE A 4 10.61 7.40 -10.19
CA PHE A 4 10.61 6.83 -8.84
C PHE A 4 11.69 7.52 -8.00
N ALA A 5 11.29 8.09 -6.86
CA ALA A 5 12.15 8.81 -5.92
C ALA A 5 11.43 8.88 -4.57
N PRO A 6 12.14 9.07 -3.45
CA PRO A 6 11.50 9.18 -2.15
C PRO A 6 10.44 10.27 -2.10
N ASP A 7 10.63 11.38 -2.82
CA ASP A 7 9.71 12.51 -2.77
C ASP A 7 8.56 12.50 -3.74
N ASN A 8 8.51 11.51 -4.62
CA ASN A 8 7.51 11.41 -5.66
C ASN A 8 6.52 10.29 -5.37
N SER A 9 5.34 10.67 -4.88
CA SER A 9 4.28 9.74 -4.55
C SER A 9 3.45 9.27 -5.74
N GLU A 10 3.54 9.96 -6.87
CA GLU A 10 2.61 9.75 -8.00
C GLU A 10 2.80 8.39 -8.67
N SER A 11 4.04 7.87 -8.74
CA SER A 11 4.31 6.58 -9.38
C SER A 11 3.72 5.41 -8.58
N VAL A 12 3.81 5.44 -7.24
CA VAL A 12 3.19 4.43 -6.37
C VAL A 12 1.67 4.52 -6.48
N LYS A 13 1.11 5.73 -6.42
CA LYS A 13 -0.33 5.96 -6.65
C LYS A 13 -0.78 5.39 -7.99
N ARG A 14 -0.07 5.67 -9.08
CA ARG A 14 -0.38 5.15 -10.40
C ARG A 14 -0.35 3.62 -10.44
N ALA A 15 0.66 2.99 -9.85
CA ALA A 15 0.77 1.54 -9.78
C ALA A 15 -0.43 0.91 -9.06
N MET A 16 -0.79 1.44 -7.88
CA MET A 16 -1.95 0.97 -7.10
C MET A 16 -3.26 1.11 -7.86
N LEU A 17 -3.51 2.27 -8.47
CA LEU A 17 -4.73 2.51 -9.22
C LEU A 17 -4.78 1.71 -10.53
N SER A 18 -3.63 1.50 -11.19
CA SER A 18 -3.55 0.65 -12.38
C SER A 18 -3.84 -0.81 -12.04
N TRP A 19 -3.22 -1.33 -10.99
CA TRP A 19 -3.51 -2.65 -10.44
C TRP A 19 -5.00 -2.80 -10.15
N ALA A 20 -5.58 -1.82 -9.43
CA ALA A 20 -6.99 -1.80 -9.08
C ALA A 20 -7.90 -1.90 -10.32
N ARG A 21 -7.63 -1.08 -11.35
CA ARG A 21 -8.41 -1.09 -12.61
C ARG A 21 -8.36 -2.42 -13.32
N GLN A 22 -7.19 -3.06 -13.37
CA GLN A 22 -6.96 -4.29 -14.14
C GLN A 22 -7.40 -5.56 -13.40
N ASN A 23 -7.64 -5.47 -12.09
CA ASN A 23 -7.93 -6.63 -11.25
C ASN A 23 -9.30 -6.60 -10.58
N SER A 24 -10.04 -5.49 -10.62
CA SER A 24 -11.32 -5.34 -9.92
C SER A 24 -12.38 -6.38 -10.29
N TYR A 25 -12.38 -6.94 -11.51
CA TYR A 25 -13.33 -8.00 -11.88
C TYR A 25 -12.99 -9.37 -11.26
N LYS A 26 -11.74 -9.56 -10.81
CA LYS A 26 -11.27 -10.77 -10.12
C LYS A 26 -11.52 -10.68 -8.61
N VAL A 27 -11.70 -9.47 -8.09
CA VAL A 27 -11.87 -9.15 -6.65
C VAL A 27 -13.02 -9.97 -6.04
N GLY A 28 -14.21 -10.02 -6.63
CA GLY A 28 -15.30 -10.84 -6.06
C GLY A 28 -14.96 -12.34 -5.95
N ARG A 29 -14.15 -12.89 -6.86
CA ARG A 29 -13.82 -14.33 -6.92
C ARG A 29 -12.67 -14.71 -6.02
N ILE A 30 -11.62 -13.89 -5.97
CA ILE A 30 -10.42 -14.19 -5.18
C ILE A 30 -10.70 -13.87 -3.71
N ALA A 31 -11.60 -12.93 -3.40
CA ALA A 31 -11.91 -12.57 -2.02
C ALA A 31 -12.32 -13.83 -1.28
N ALA A 32 -13.18 -14.64 -1.89
CA ALA A 32 -13.66 -15.92 -1.37
C ALA A 32 -12.56 -16.89 -0.88
N LEU A 33 -11.29 -16.68 -1.26
CA LEU A 33 -10.14 -17.47 -0.85
C LEU A 33 -9.46 -17.00 0.46
N ASP A 34 -10.05 -16.04 1.18
CA ASP A 34 -9.61 -15.56 2.50
C ASP A 34 -8.13 -15.14 2.48
N TYR A 35 -7.22 -15.75 3.24
CA TYR A 35 -5.78 -15.40 3.21
C TYR A 35 -5.11 -15.51 1.83
N GLY A 36 -5.63 -16.34 0.92
CA GLY A 36 -5.13 -16.39 -0.46
C GLY A 36 -5.34 -15.07 -1.21
N TRP A 37 -6.28 -14.25 -0.77
CA TRP A 37 -6.53 -12.91 -1.28
C TRP A 37 -5.38 -11.95 -1.03
N GLU A 38 -4.96 -11.80 0.22
CA GLU A 38 -3.97 -10.80 0.62
C GLU A 38 -2.62 -11.10 -0.05
N ALA A 39 -2.19 -12.36 -0.01
CA ALA A 39 -0.98 -12.81 -0.70
C ALA A 39 -1.06 -12.58 -2.22
N TRP A 40 -2.23 -12.80 -2.84
CA TRP A 40 -2.42 -12.53 -4.25
C TRP A 40 -2.38 -11.03 -4.59
N VAL A 41 -3.01 -10.18 -3.77
CA VAL A 41 -2.96 -8.72 -3.91
C VAL A 41 -1.52 -8.24 -3.82
N GLN A 42 -0.79 -8.69 -2.80
CA GLN A 42 0.63 -8.35 -2.62
C GLN A 42 1.46 -8.78 -3.83
N ALA A 43 1.37 -10.05 -4.25
CA ALA A 43 2.16 -10.58 -5.37
C ALA A 43 1.83 -9.89 -6.71
N ASN A 44 0.56 -9.57 -6.99
CA ASN A 44 0.21 -8.86 -8.22
C ASN A 44 0.61 -7.39 -8.15
N LEU A 45 0.37 -6.70 -7.04
CA LEU A 45 0.76 -5.30 -6.90
C LEU A 45 2.29 -5.14 -6.98
N GLU A 46 3.04 -6.10 -6.42
CA GLU A 46 4.49 -6.21 -6.56
C GLU A 46 4.92 -6.19 -8.03
N TRP A 47 4.22 -6.90 -8.92
CA TRP A 47 4.50 -6.85 -10.36
C TRP A 47 4.35 -5.42 -10.93
N TYR A 48 3.27 -4.70 -10.62
CA TYR A 48 3.10 -3.31 -11.11
C TYR A 48 4.17 -2.37 -10.57
N LEU A 49 4.49 -2.49 -9.27
CA LEU A 49 5.53 -1.70 -8.64
C LEU A 49 6.91 -2.01 -9.27
N SER A 50 7.18 -3.27 -9.61
CA SER A 50 8.44 -3.69 -10.24
C SER A 50 8.60 -3.14 -11.66
N VAL A 51 7.52 -3.13 -12.45
CA VAL A 51 7.50 -2.53 -13.79
C VAL A 51 7.83 -1.05 -13.69
N GLU A 52 7.18 -0.34 -12.77
CA GLU A 52 7.45 1.08 -12.57
C GLU A 52 8.87 1.35 -12.05
N ALA A 53 9.36 0.54 -11.11
CA ALA A 53 10.71 0.63 -10.57
C ALA A 53 11.78 0.37 -11.65
N SER A 54 11.55 -0.60 -12.55
CA SER A 54 12.47 -0.97 -13.66
C SER A 54 12.74 0.16 -14.66
N THR A 55 11.89 1.19 -14.70
CA THR A 55 12.13 2.40 -15.50
C THR A 55 13.15 3.34 -14.86
N THR A 56 13.69 2.97 -13.70
CA THR A 56 14.65 3.69 -12.88
C THR A 56 15.69 2.73 -12.29
N GLU A 57 16.60 3.23 -11.45
CA GLU A 57 17.55 2.40 -10.67
C GLU A 57 16.92 1.83 -9.38
N ALA A 58 15.61 2.00 -9.20
CA ALA A 58 14.93 1.52 -7.99
C ALA A 58 14.79 0.00 -7.99
N ILE A 59 14.89 -0.60 -6.80
CA ILE A 59 14.74 -2.03 -6.58
C ILE A 59 13.58 -2.25 -5.62
N LEU A 60 12.64 -3.13 -6.00
CA LEU A 60 11.56 -3.60 -5.14
C LEU A 60 12.05 -4.79 -4.32
N GLN A 61 11.76 -4.79 -3.02
CA GLN A 61 12.17 -5.82 -2.07
C GLN A 61 10.99 -6.18 -1.18
N GLN A 62 10.86 -7.47 -0.87
CA GLN A 62 9.92 -7.95 0.14
C GLN A 62 10.53 -7.78 1.53
N GLU A 63 9.85 -7.05 2.39
CA GLU A 63 10.24 -6.82 3.77
C GLU A 63 9.67 -7.94 4.64
N LYS A 64 10.56 -8.75 5.19
CA LYS A 64 10.17 -9.91 6.01
C LYS A 64 9.84 -9.54 7.46
N TYR A 65 10.11 -8.31 7.90
CA TYR A 65 9.98 -7.89 9.30
C TYR A 65 9.73 -6.39 9.46
N PRO A 66 8.58 -6.01 10.04
CA PRO A 66 8.63 -5.05 11.16
C PRO A 66 7.73 -5.41 12.35
N TYR A 67 6.79 -6.34 12.21
CA TYR A 67 5.85 -6.74 13.26
C TYR A 67 6.14 -8.15 13.74
N GLY A 68 6.52 -8.29 15.02
CA GLY A 68 6.94 -9.54 15.65
C GLY A 68 5.88 -10.66 15.70
N ASP A 69 4.75 -10.53 15.01
CA ASP A 69 3.74 -11.57 14.87
C ASP A 69 3.77 -12.31 13.52
N GLY A 70 4.69 -11.96 12.62
CA GLY A 70 5.05 -12.78 11.44
C GLY A 70 3.96 -12.95 10.39
N ARG A 71 2.90 -12.13 10.44
CA ARG A 71 1.68 -12.31 9.63
C ARG A 71 1.60 -11.46 8.36
N ARG A 72 2.53 -10.53 8.10
CA ARG A 72 2.48 -9.64 6.93
C ARG A 72 3.82 -9.46 6.22
N VAL A 73 3.74 -9.31 4.90
CA VAL A 73 4.84 -8.96 4.01
C VAL A 73 4.64 -7.52 3.56
N ASP A 74 5.47 -6.62 4.07
CA ASP A 74 5.50 -5.24 3.58
C ASP A 74 6.36 -5.16 2.32
N GLN A 75 6.11 -4.18 1.46
CA GLN A 75 6.87 -3.98 0.23
C GLN A 75 7.76 -2.74 0.38
N GLY A 76 9.05 -2.90 0.15
CA GLY A 76 10.06 -1.84 0.20
C GLY A 76 10.56 -1.48 -1.20
N ILE A 77 10.65 -0.19 -1.50
CA ILE A 77 11.29 0.31 -2.74
C ILE A 77 12.55 1.06 -2.32
N TYR A 78 13.68 0.66 -2.90
CA TYR A 78 15.00 1.15 -2.58
C TYR A 78 15.63 1.84 -3.79
N GLY A 79 16.36 2.92 -3.54
CA GLY A 79 17.20 3.56 -4.55
C GLY A 79 18.61 2.99 -4.62
N SER A 80 19.50 3.76 -5.25
CA SER A 80 20.93 3.45 -5.31
C SER A 80 21.52 3.23 -3.92
N ASN A 81 22.48 2.31 -3.86
CA ASN A 81 23.16 1.89 -2.62
C ASN A 81 22.23 1.34 -1.53
N ASN A 82 21.09 0.74 -1.93
CA ASN A 82 20.13 0.15 -1.00
C ASN A 82 19.53 1.16 0.00
N THR A 83 19.35 2.42 -0.43
CA THR A 83 18.71 3.46 0.39
C THR A 83 17.19 3.32 0.33
N PRO A 84 16.46 3.20 1.46
CA PRO A 84 15.01 3.05 1.43
C PRO A 84 14.33 4.32 0.90
N TRP A 85 13.44 4.16 -0.07
CA TRP A 85 12.67 5.24 -0.67
C TRP A 85 11.19 5.18 -0.29
N HIS A 86 10.56 4.01 -0.36
CA HIS A 86 9.16 3.81 0.03
C HIS A 86 8.98 2.52 0.81
N TRP A 87 8.14 2.57 1.83
CA TRP A 87 7.60 1.43 2.57
C TRP A 87 6.10 1.38 2.32
N ILE A 88 5.58 0.24 1.93
CA ILE A 88 4.19 0.09 1.50
C ILE A 88 3.54 -1.04 2.28
N GLU A 89 2.62 -0.68 3.16
CA GLU A 89 1.75 -1.59 3.88
C GLU A 89 0.44 -1.76 3.10
N ILE A 90 0.08 -3.01 2.87
CA ILE A 90 -1.11 -3.41 2.10
C ILE A 90 -2.04 -4.17 3.01
N ASN A 91 -3.28 -3.70 3.07
CA ASN A 91 -4.36 -4.26 3.86
C ASN A 91 -5.56 -4.55 2.97
N THR A 92 -6.24 -5.64 3.28
CA THR A 92 -7.33 -6.12 2.44
C THR A 92 -8.48 -6.67 3.24
N GLN A 93 -9.73 -6.37 2.84
CA GLN A 93 -10.89 -7.01 3.46
C GLN A 93 -11.02 -8.45 2.97
N THR A 94 -10.91 -9.42 3.88
CA THR A 94 -11.28 -10.81 3.57
C THR A 94 -12.80 -11.00 3.69
N PRO A 95 -13.42 -12.02 3.05
CA PRO A 95 -14.87 -12.20 3.06
C PRO A 95 -15.49 -12.40 4.43
N LYS A 96 -14.70 -12.94 5.37
CA LYS A 96 -15.13 -13.19 6.75
C LYS A 96 -14.90 -11.98 7.66
N GLN A 97 -14.12 -11.00 7.19
CA GLN A 97 -13.77 -9.81 7.95
C GLN A 97 -14.84 -8.74 7.76
N ARG A 98 -15.30 -8.15 8.88
CA ARG A 98 -16.15 -6.96 8.79
C ARG A 98 -15.31 -5.79 8.29
N LYS A 99 -15.91 -4.89 7.51
CA LYS A 99 -15.22 -3.70 7.03
C LYS A 99 -14.61 -2.88 8.17
N ASP A 100 -15.32 -2.76 9.29
CA ASP A 100 -14.81 -2.05 10.47
C ASP A 100 -13.50 -2.67 11.00
N ASP A 101 -13.36 -3.99 10.93
CA ASP A 101 -12.13 -4.67 11.35
C ASP A 101 -10.97 -4.35 10.38
N LEU A 102 -11.23 -4.29 9.07
CA LEU A 102 -10.23 -3.83 8.08
C LEU A 102 -9.79 -2.40 8.40
N LEU A 103 -10.75 -1.50 8.60
CA LEU A 103 -10.49 -0.08 8.84
C LEU A 103 -9.72 0.12 10.16
N ASN A 104 -10.12 -0.57 11.23
CA ASN A 104 -9.42 -0.54 12.50
C ASN A 104 -7.99 -1.05 12.38
N ASN A 105 -7.77 -2.15 11.64
CA ASN A 105 -6.42 -2.66 11.38
C ASN A 105 -5.60 -1.64 10.59
N LEU A 106 -6.15 -1.08 9.52
CA LEU A 106 -5.47 -0.07 8.70
C LEU A 106 -5.05 1.17 9.51
N MET A 107 -5.89 1.63 10.46
CA MET A 107 -5.51 2.71 11.38
C MET A 107 -4.45 2.26 12.39
N ALA A 108 -4.60 1.08 12.99
CA ALA A 108 -3.65 0.57 13.96
C ALA A 108 -2.26 0.41 13.33
N ASP A 109 -2.21 -0.12 12.11
CA ASP A 109 -0.99 -0.26 11.33
C ASP A 109 -0.41 1.11 10.97
N TRP A 110 -1.25 2.06 10.53
CA TRP A 110 -0.81 3.43 10.33
C TRP A 110 -0.14 4.04 11.56
N VAL A 111 -0.71 3.87 12.76
CA VAL A 111 -0.15 4.39 14.01
C VAL A 111 1.21 3.75 14.31
N LYS A 112 1.31 2.41 14.20
CA LYS A 112 2.59 1.70 14.42
C LYS A 112 3.65 2.12 13.41
N LEU A 113 3.26 2.25 12.14
CA LEU A 113 4.17 2.64 11.05
C LEU A 113 4.62 4.09 11.20
N ASP A 114 3.76 4.98 11.71
CA ASP A 114 4.13 6.37 11.95
C ASP A 114 5.30 6.45 12.94
N ASP A 115 5.24 5.67 14.03
CA ASP A 115 6.32 5.60 15.02
C ASP A 115 7.61 4.97 14.44
N ASN A 116 7.49 3.99 13.54
CA ASN A 116 8.64 3.32 12.91
C ASN A 116 9.30 4.17 11.80
N VAL A 117 8.52 4.92 11.03
CA VAL A 117 9.02 5.76 9.91
C VAL A 117 9.68 7.03 10.43
N VAL A 118 9.31 7.49 11.62
CA VAL A 118 10.01 8.56 12.36
C VAL A 118 11.51 8.24 12.58
N GLY A 119 11.96 6.99 12.35
CA GLY A 119 13.37 6.59 12.40
C GLY A 119 14.10 6.36 11.06
N GLN A 120 13.40 6.20 9.93
CA GLN A 120 14.02 5.77 8.67
C GLN A 120 14.47 6.95 7.78
N HIS A 121 15.70 6.90 7.26
CA HIS A 121 16.30 8.01 6.50
C HIS A 121 15.61 8.22 5.15
N ARG A 122 15.00 9.41 4.96
CA ARG A 122 14.42 9.89 3.69
C ARG A 122 13.30 9.04 3.07
N ALA A 123 12.85 7.96 3.69
CA ALA A 123 11.80 7.11 3.13
C ALA A 123 10.38 7.67 3.34
N ARG A 124 9.44 7.29 2.45
CA ARG A 124 8.01 7.52 2.60
C ARG A 124 7.27 6.29 3.04
N LEU A 125 6.25 6.50 3.86
CA LEU A 125 5.29 5.48 4.22
C LEU A 125 4.07 5.54 3.29
N TRP A 126 3.56 4.37 2.95
CA TRP A 126 2.27 4.15 2.34
C TRP A 126 1.49 3.14 3.17
N ALA A 127 0.23 3.45 3.43
CA ALA A 127 -0.75 2.48 3.89
C ALA A 127 -1.91 2.45 2.89
N VAL A 128 -2.31 1.24 2.50
CA VAL A 128 -3.25 1.02 1.41
C VAL A 128 -4.26 -0.04 1.82
N GLY A 129 -5.55 0.28 1.70
CA GLY A 129 -6.68 -0.60 1.95
C GLY A 129 -7.43 -0.89 0.66
N PHE A 130 -7.67 -2.17 0.37
CA PHE A 130 -8.53 -2.62 -0.73
C PHE A 130 -9.72 -3.41 -0.22
N TRP A 131 -10.92 -3.07 -0.71
CA TRP A 131 -12.11 -3.88 -0.50
C TRP A 131 -13.11 -3.72 -1.64
N GLN A 132 -14.04 -4.67 -1.75
CA GLN A 132 -15.08 -4.60 -2.77
C GLN A 132 -15.97 -3.37 -2.55
N ASN A 133 -16.36 -2.70 -3.64
CA ASN A 133 -17.29 -1.57 -3.55
C ASN A 133 -18.65 -2.07 -3.04
N ASP A 134 -19.06 -1.56 -1.88
CA ASP A 134 -20.30 -1.82 -1.17
C ASP A 134 -21.35 -0.71 -1.38
N GLY A 135 -21.06 0.26 -2.27
CA GLY A 135 -21.89 1.43 -2.52
C GLY A 135 -21.70 2.54 -1.49
N GLU A 136 -20.87 2.32 -0.47
CA GLU A 136 -20.60 3.32 0.54
C GLU A 136 -19.52 4.30 0.08
N ARG A 137 -19.60 5.52 0.62
CA ARG A 137 -18.61 6.57 0.37
C ARG A 137 -17.39 6.34 1.26
N LYS A 138 -16.38 7.19 1.07
CA LYS A 138 -15.20 7.28 1.95
C LYS A 138 -15.62 7.21 3.43
N PRO A 139 -15.02 6.32 4.24
CA PRO A 139 -15.28 6.24 5.67
C PRO A 139 -15.04 7.58 6.37
N THR A 140 -15.94 7.98 7.27
CA THR A 140 -15.96 9.32 7.89
C THR A 140 -14.73 9.64 8.73
N ASP A 141 -14.13 8.63 9.37
CA ASP A 141 -12.97 8.80 10.26
C ASP A 141 -11.64 8.93 9.49
N PHE A 142 -11.67 8.68 8.18
CA PHE A 142 -10.48 8.66 7.32
C PHE A 142 -10.30 9.98 6.55
N LYS A 143 -10.68 11.13 7.13
CA LYS A 143 -10.68 12.44 6.44
C LYS A 143 -9.35 12.78 5.77
N ASN A 144 -8.22 12.44 6.39
CA ASN A 144 -6.87 12.71 5.88
C ASN A 144 -6.27 11.61 4.99
N TRP A 145 -7.09 10.67 4.51
CA TRP A 145 -6.71 9.64 3.55
C TRP A 145 -7.29 9.96 2.19
N ASP A 146 -6.64 9.54 1.12
CA ASP A 146 -7.23 9.57 -0.21
C ASP A 146 -8.14 8.36 -0.41
N PHE A 147 -9.22 8.55 -1.17
CA PHE A 147 -10.21 7.51 -1.44
C PHE A 147 -10.64 7.57 -2.90
N GLU A 148 -10.59 6.43 -3.57
CA GLU A 148 -11.03 6.28 -4.95
C GLU A 148 -11.85 5.00 -5.12
N VAL A 149 -12.90 5.09 -5.95
CA VAL A 149 -13.67 3.92 -6.39
C VAL A 149 -13.21 3.57 -7.80
N VAL A 150 -12.65 2.38 -7.96
CA VAL A 150 -12.01 1.92 -9.20
C VAL A 150 -12.67 0.63 -9.65
N ASN A 151 -13.47 0.70 -10.72
CA ASN A 151 -14.10 -0.46 -11.38
C ASN A 151 -14.77 -1.46 -10.40
N GLY A 152 -15.45 -0.98 -9.35
CA GLY A 152 -16.12 -1.83 -8.36
C GLY A 152 -15.27 -2.22 -7.15
N MET A 153 -14.12 -1.55 -6.95
CA MET A 153 -13.28 -1.72 -5.78
C MET A 153 -13.06 -0.36 -5.10
N ASN A 154 -13.14 -0.35 -3.79
CA ASN A 154 -12.76 0.78 -2.96
C ASN A 154 -11.25 0.71 -2.67
N VAL A 155 -10.58 1.84 -2.89
CA VAL A 155 -9.14 2.02 -2.62
C VAL A 155 -9.00 3.19 -1.66
N LEU A 156 -8.51 2.91 -0.46
CA LEU A 156 -8.23 3.92 0.56
C LEU A 156 -6.74 3.92 0.81
N TYR A 157 -6.09 5.07 0.69
CA TYR A 157 -4.64 5.11 0.82
C TYR A 157 -4.18 6.41 1.46
N ARG A 158 -3.02 6.36 2.10
CA ARG A 158 -2.37 7.52 2.68
C ARG A 158 -0.88 7.38 2.53
N THR A 159 -0.23 8.52 2.29
CA THR A 159 1.23 8.62 2.31
C THR A 159 1.69 9.68 3.30
N LYS A 160 2.83 9.45 3.94
CA LYS A 160 3.51 10.44 4.79
C LYS A 160 5.00 10.46 4.48
N TYR A 161 5.53 11.67 4.38
CA TYR A 161 6.96 11.92 4.28
C TYR A 161 7.55 12.11 5.67
N ASN A 162 8.75 11.56 5.92
CA ASN A 162 9.46 11.79 7.17
C ASN A 162 10.01 13.24 7.21
N PRO A 163 9.47 14.13 8.06
CA PRO A 163 9.86 15.53 8.07
C PRO A 163 11.25 15.77 8.70
N LYS A 164 11.88 14.76 9.32
CA LYS A 164 13.23 14.88 9.92
C LYS A 164 14.33 15.06 8.87
N PHE A 165 14.04 14.78 7.61
CA PHE A 165 14.97 14.96 6.50
C PHE A 165 14.38 15.95 5.49
N PRO A 166 15.20 16.83 4.88
CA PRO A 166 14.73 17.66 3.79
C PRO A 166 14.42 16.81 2.56
N LYS A 167 13.39 17.21 1.80
CA LYS A 167 13.06 16.61 0.50
C LYS A 167 14.28 16.65 -0.44
N LEU A 168 14.44 15.59 -1.23
CA LEU A 168 15.43 15.47 -2.29
C LEU A 168 15.08 16.34 -3.51
#